data_AF-A0A150AGN8-F1
#
_entry.id   AF-A0A150AGN8-F1
#
_cell.length_a   1.000
_cell.length_b   1.000
_cell.length_c   1.000
_cell.angle_alpha   90.00
_cell.angle_beta   90.00
_cell.angle_gamma   90.00
#
_symmetry.space_group_name_H-M   'P 1'
#
loop_
_entity.id
_entity.type
_entity.pdbx_description
1 polymer ?
#
loop_
_entity_poly.entity_id
_entity_poly.type
_entity_poly.pdbx_seq_one_letter_code
_entity_poly.pdbx_strand_id
1 'polypeptide(L)'
;MFKISRKRKRQFIGMCTGVFISAITYVTLSLPQNDDYLSKGPLNTGHENLKCETCHTPAKGNVFQQAQANVMHAVGLRRTEADFGAQNVDNKKCLDCHDRANDRHPLHRFEEPRFAQARKDLGVTECESCHQEHNGVRITQTNIGYCQSCHEDTEMKNDPLEVSHKELIGQKRWNTCLQCHDFHGNHIFHAAESLKDTIPVQEIKAYFAGGNSPYAEEKKYYATTEEELENKN
;
A
#
# COMPACT_ATOMS: atom_id res chain seq x y z
N MET A 1 -25.35 -55.24 -2.39
CA MET A 1 -24.71 -54.55 -1.23
C MET A 1 -23.22 -54.87 -1.22
N PHE A 2 -22.35 -53.90 -1.55
CA PHE A 2 -20.90 -54.10 -1.50
C PHE A 2 -20.44 -54.37 -0.06
N LYS A 3 -19.86 -55.54 0.22
CA LYS A 3 -19.24 -55.86 1.51
C LYS A 3 -17.92 -55.08 1.64
N ILE A 4 -17.99 -53.88 2.20
CA ILE A 4 -16.82 -53.06 2.50
C ILE A 4 -16.01 -53.74 3.63
N SER A 5 -14.75 -54.10 3.36
CA SER A 5 -13.85 -54.71 4.36
C SER A 5 -13.63 -53.78 5.56
N ARG A 6 -13.29 -54.32 6.75
CA ARG A 6 -13.07 -53.51 7.96
C ARG A 6 -12.02 -52.41 7.77
N LYS A 7 -10.99 -52.65 6.94
CA LYS A 7 -9.99 -51.64 6.54
C LYS A 7 -10.59 -50.57 5.63
N ARG A 8 -11.38 -50.96 4.62
CA ARG A 8 -12.08 -50.00 3.74
C ARG A 8 -13.15 -49.18 4.47
N LYS A 9 -13.80 -49.73 5.51
CA LYS A 9 -14.73 -48.97 6.38
C LYS A 9 -14.00 -47.88 7.16
N ARG A 10 -12.82 -48.17 7.71
CA ARG A 10 -11.99 -47.16 8.40
C ARG A 10 -11.50 -46.08 7.44
N GLN A 11 -11.05 -46.45 6.24
CA GLN A 11 -10.65 -45.51 5.19
C GLN A 11 -11.82 -44.61 4.78
N PHE A 12 -13.02 -45.19 4.59
CA PHE A 12 -14.22 -44.45 4.24
C PHE A 12 -14.63 -43.46 5.34
N ILE A 13 -14.66 -43.91 6.60
CA ILE A 13 -14.92 -43.03 7.75
C ILE A 13 -13.89 -41.90 7.80
N GLY A 14 -12.59 -42.22 7.67
CA GLY A 14 -11.54 -41.20 7.65
C GLY A 14 -11.69 -40.20 6.51
N MET A 15 -12.02 -40.65 5.30
CA MET A 15 -12.30 -39.77 4.15
C MET A 15 -13.52 -38.89 4.41
N CYS A 16 -14.63 -39.45 4.88
CA CYS A 16 -15.83 -38.67 5.20
C CYS A 16 -15.57 -37.64 6.30
N THR A 17 -14.85 -38.01 7.37
CA THR A 17 -14.46 -37.09 8.43
C THR A 17 -13.55 -35.99 7.91
N GLY A 18 -12.56 -36.32 7.07
CA GLY A 18 -11.70 -35.33 6.44
C GLY A 18 -12.47 -34.35 5.58
N VAL A 19 -13.32 -34.84 4.68
CA VAL A 19 -14.19 -34.00 3.83
C VAL A 19 -15.10 -33.12 4.67
N PHE A 20 -15.69 -33.66 5.73
CA PHE A 20 -16.57 -32.90 6.63
C PHE A 20 -15.83 -31.77 7.35
N ILE A 21 -14.65 -32.05 7.90
CA ILE A 21 -13.82 -31.03 8.56
C ILE A 21 -13.39 -29.98 7.53
N SER A 22 -12.90 -30.38 6.36
CA SER A 22 -12.50 -29.45 5.30
C SER A 22 -13.66 -28.57 4.83
N ALA A 23 -14.87 -29.13 4.68
CA ALA A 23 -16.05 -28.36 4.30
C ALA A 23 -16.42 -27.33 5.39
N ILE A 24 -16.38 -27.73 6.67
CA ILE A 24 -16.61 -26.79 7.78
C ILE A 24 -15.55 -25.70 7.77
N THR A 25 -14.26 -26.04 7.69
CA THR A 25 -13.18 -25.07 7.66
C THR A 25 -13.31 -24.10 6.48
N TYR A 26 -13.62 -24.60 5.28
CA TYR A 26 -13.86 -23.77 4.12
C TYR A 26 -15.02 -22.81 4.34
N VAL A 27 -16.18 -23.31 4.78
CA VAL A 27 -17.36 -22.47 5.03
C VAL A 27 -17.06 -21.44 6.10
N THR A 28 -16.43 -21.81 7.21
CA THR A 28 -16.07 -20.88 8.29
C THR A 28 -15.12 -19.80 7.78
N LEU A 29 -14.02 -20.16 7.12
CA LEU A 29 -13.04 -19.18 6.63
C LEU A 29 -13.58 -18.29 5.50
N SER A 30 -14.59 -18.73 4.75
CA SER A 30 -15.23 -17.94 3.70
C SER A 30 -16.32 -16.99 4.21
N LEU A 31 -16.61 -16.95 5.51
CA LEU A 31 -17.55 -15.98 6.07
C LEU A 31 -16.86 -14.61 6.25
N PRO A 32 -17.49 -13.48 5.87
CA PRO A 32 -16.89 -12.14 5.98
C PRO A 32 -16.44 -11.77 7.41
N GLN A 33 -17.09 -12.32 8.43
CA GLN A 33 -16.71 -12.12 9.84
C GLN A 33 -15.33 -12.69 10.19
N ASN A 34 -14.77 -13.53 9.32
CA ASN A 34 -13.50 -14.19 9.48
C ASN A 34 -12.44 -13.65 8.49
N ASP A 35 -12.70 -12.54 7.79
CA ASP A 35 -11.74 -11.93 6.87
C ASP A 35 -10.44 -11.53 7.58
N ASP A 36 -10.49 -11.22 8.88
CA ASP A 36 -9.30 -10.98 9.71
C ASP A 36 -8.34 -12.18 9.76
N TYR A 37 -8.83 -13.42 9.63
CA TYR A 37 -7.98 -14.62 9.55
C TYR A 37 -7.32 -14.78 8.18
N LEU A 38 -7.87 -14.14 7.14
CA LEU A 38 -7.35 -14.15 5.78
C LEU A 38 -6.47 -12.92 5.50
N SER A 39 -6.67 -11.83 6.26
CA SER A 39 -5.89 -10.61 6.14
C SER A 39 -4.44 -10.83 6.58
N LYS A 40 -3.51 -10.19 5.87
CA LYS A 40 -2.07 -10.22 6.21
C LYS A 40 -1.74 -9.37 7.44
N GLY A 41 -2.68 -8.52 7.87
CA GLY A 41 -2.50 -7.57 8.96
C GLY A 41 -3.60 -6.49 8.96
N PRO A 42 -3.58 -5.56 9.93
CA PRO A 42 -4.59 -4.50 10.00
C PRO A 42 -4.48 -3.57 8.79
N LEU A 43 -5.63 -3.23 8.19
CA LEU A 43 -5.67 -2.24 7.11
C LEU A 43 -5.12 -0.89 7.58
N ASN A 44 -4.57 -0.13 6.65
CA ASN A 44 -3.96 1.16 6.87
C ASN A 44 -4.97 2.17 7.40
N THR A 45 -4.46 3.18 8.10
CA THR A 45 -5.31 4.15 8.75
C THR A 45 -6.18 4.92 7.75
N GLY A 46 -7.49 4.89 7.95
CA GLY A 46 -8.50 5.43 7.03
C GLY A 46 -9.09 4.41 6.06
N HIS A 47 -8.56 3.18 6.02
CA HIS A 47 -9.04 2.08 5.18
C HIS A 47 -9.69 0.95 5.99
N GLU A 48 -9.92 1.14 7.30
CA GLU A 48 -10.30 0.07 8.23
C GLU A 48 -11.63 -0.63 7.88
N ASN A 49 -12.49 0.06 7.14
CA ASN A 49 -13.82 -0.43 6.76
C ASN A 49 -13.94 -0.79 5.28
N LEU A 50 -12.84 -0.78 4.51
CA LEU A 50 -12.87 -1.18 3.11
C LEU A 50 -12.97 -2.71 2.97
N LYS A 51 -13.72 -3.16 1.96
CA LYS A 51 -13.80 -4.59 1.61
C LYS A 51 -12.53 -5.03 0.90
N CYS A 52 -12.13 -6.29 1.10
CA CYS A 52 -10.94 -6.85 0.45
C CYS A 52 -11.02 -6.79 -1.08
N GLU A 53 -12.21 -7.04 -1.63
CA GLU A 53 -12.51 -7.07 -3.07
C GLU A 53 -12.47 -5.70 -3.76
N THR A 54 -12.56 -4.60 -2.98
CA THR A 54 -12.39 -3.24 -3.49
C THR A 54 -10.99 -3.03 -4.04
N CYS A 55 -9.98 -3.58 -3.34
CA CYS A 55 -8.59 -3.50 -3.76
C CYS A 55 -8.15 -4.74 -4.56
N HIS A 56 -8.48 -5.94 -4.06
CA HIS A 56 -8.00 -7.20 -4.63
C HIS A 56 -8.89 -7.72 -5.74
N THR A 57 -8.29 -7.88 -6.92
CA THR A 57 -8.95 -8.53 -8.06
C THR A 57 -8.68 -10.03 -8.04
N PRO A 58 -9.65 -10.90 -8.37
CA PRO A 58 -9.41 -12.34 -8.48
C PRO A 58 -8.27 -12.69 -9.45
N ALA A 59 -7.41 -13.62 -9.05
CA ALA A 59 -6.33 -14.11 -9.89
C ALA A 59 -6.85 -14.83 -11.14
N LYS A 60 -6.10 -14.74 -12.25
CA LYS A 60 -6.49 -15.35 -13.53
C LYS A 60 -6.48 -16.87 -13.44
N GLY A 61 -7.51 -17.51 -14.02
CA GLY A 61 -7.68 -18.96 -14.03
C GLY A 61 -8.26 -19.50 -12.72
N ASN A 62 -8.61 -20.78 -12.70
CA ASN A 62 -9.10 -21.42 -11.48
C ASN A 62 -7.97 -21.87 -10.55
N VAL A 63 -8.31 -22.23 -9.31
CA VAL A 63 -7.36 -22.65 -8.27
C VAL A 63 -6.41 -23.76 -8.74
N PHE A 64 -6.89 -24.73 -9.51
CA PHE A 64 -6.04 -25.82 -10.02
C PHE A 64 -5.04 -25.32 -11.07
N GLN A 65 -5.45 -24.41 -11.95
CA GLN A 65 -4.57 -23.80 -12.94
C GLN A 65 -3.50 -22.92 -12.27
N GLN A 66 -3.89 -22.14 -11.27
CA GLN A 66 -2.96 -21.32 -10.48
C GLN A 66 -1.93 -22.20 -9.75
N ALA A 67 -2.40 -23.24 -9.04
CA ALA A 67 -1.53 -24.20 -8.36
C ALA A 67 -0.58 -24.91 -9.34
N GLN A 68 -1.10 -25.39 -10.48
CA GLN A 68 -0.29 -26.03 -11.52
C GLN A 68 0.79 -25.08 -12.05
N ALA A 69 0.44 -23.82 -12.32
CA ALA A 69 1.39 -22.81 -12.79
C ALA A 69 2.54 -22.59 -11.80
N ASN A 70 2.23 -22.53 -10.50
CA ASN A 70 3.23 -22.36 -9.45
C ASN A 70 4.10 -23.61 -9.26
N VAL A 71 3.54 -24.82 -9.38
CA VAL A 71 4.34 -26.06 -9.42
C VAL A 71 5.30 -26.04 -10.61
N MET A 72 4.83 -25.69 -11.80
CA MET A 72 5.67 -25.60 -13.00
C MET A 72 6.77 -24.55 -12.86
N HIS A 73 6.49 -23.41 -12.21
CA HIS A 73 7.51 -22.41 -11.91
C HIS A 73 8.58 -22.95 -10.97
N ALA A 74 8.16 -23.60 -9.86
CA ALA A 74 9.07 -24.17 -8.88
C ALA A 74 10.02 -25.23 -9.46
N VAL A 75 9.57 -26.02 -10.45
CA VAL A 75 10.43 -27.00 -11.15
C VAL A 75 11.13 -26.44 -12.39
N GLY A 76 11.11 -25.12 -12.61
CA GLY A 76 11.80 -24.45 -13.70
C GLY A 76 11.18 -24.64 -15.09
N LEU A 77 9.98 -25.24 -15.18
CA LEU A 77 9.23 -25.39 -16.43
C LEU A 77 8.50 -24.10 -16.83
N ARG A 78 8.41 -23.11 -15.94
CA ARG A 78 7.82 -21.80 -16.19
C ARG A 78 8.73 -20.68 -15.63
N ARG A 79 8.87 -19.60 -16.40
CA ARG A 79 9.75 -18.47 -16.03
C ARG A 79 9.24 -17.64 -14.85
N THR A 80 7.93 -17.48 -14.73
CA THR A 80 7.31 -16.65 -13.70
C THR A 80 6.28 -17.45 -12.91
N GLU A 81 6.08 -17.09 -11.66
CA GLU A 81 4.94 -17.55 -10.88
C GLU A 81 3.60 -17.04 -11.45
N ALA A 82 2.51 -17.51 -10.85
CA ALA A 82 1.16 -17.03 -11.05
C ALA A 82 0.56 -16.61 -9.71
N ASP A 83 -0.20 -15.53 -9.72
CA ASP A 83 -1.02 -15.11 -8.58
C ASP A 83 -1.94 -16.26 -8.14
N PHE A 84 -2.18 -16.37 -6.83
CA PHE A 84 -3.05 -17.40 -6.25
C PHE A 84 -4.18 -16.77 -5.45
N GLY A 85 -5.43 -17.11 -5.80
CA GLY A 85 -6.63 -16.53 -5.22
C GLY A 85 -6.90 -15.11 -5.72
N ALA A 86 -6.04 -14.16 -5.35
CA ALA A 86 -6.13 -12.76 -5.75
C ALA A 86 -4.82 -12.26 -6.37
N GLN A 87 -4.92 -11.25 -7.23
CA GLN A 87 -3.78 -10.52 -7.77
C GLN A 87 -3.23 -9.55 -6.72
N ASN A 88 -1.95 -9.23 -6.85
CA ASN A 88 -1.37 -8.10 -6.13
C ASN A 88 -2.04 -6.79 -6.56
N VAL A 89 -2.20 -5.88 -5.60
CA VAL A 89 -2.75 -4.55 -5.83
C VAL A 89 -1.69 -3.70 -6.54
N ASP A 90 -2.06 -3.06 -7.63
CA ASP A 90 -1.18 -2.14 -8.37
C ASP A 90 -1.59 -0.68 -8.15
N ASN A 91 -0.79 0.25 -8.66
CA ASN A 91 -1.08 1.69 -8.58
C ASN A 91 -2.42 2.08 -9.17
N LYS A 92 -2.90 1.35 -10.18
CA LYS A 92 -4.18 1.67 -10.81
C LYS A 92 -5.31 1.54 -9.78
N LYS A 93 -5.28 0.47 -8.97
CA LYS A 93 -6.25 0.30 -7.87
C LYS A 93 -6.18 1.40 -6.83
N CYS A 94 -4.99 1.89 -6.50
CA CYS A 94 -4.86 3.03 -5.60
C CYS A 94 -5.46 4.31 -6.23
N LEU A 95 -5.17 4.54 -7.51
CA LEU A 95 -5.59 5.74 -8.24
C LEU A 95 -7.09 5.77 -8.53
N ASP A 96 -7.78 4.62 -8.59
CA ASP A 96 -9.25 4.57 -8.74
C ASP A 96 -9.96 5.43 -7.67
N CYS A 97 -9.38 5.55 -6.46
CA CYS A 97 -9.88 6.43 -5.40
C CYS A 97 -9.03 7.68 -5.15
N HIS A 98 -7.71 7.60 -5.35
CA HIS A 98 -6.76 8.66 -4.97
C HIS A 98 -6.32 9.58 -6.12
N ASP A 99 -6.72 9.32 -7.37
CA ASP A 99 -6.33 10.18 -8.49
C ASP A 99 -6.90 11.59 -8.36
N ARG A 100 -6.06 12.59 -8.65
CA ARG A 100 -6.40 14.01 -8.56
C ARG A 100 -5.42 14.87 -9.36
N ALA A 101 -5.95 15.93 -9.96
CA ALA A 101 -5.20 16.77 -10.89
C ALA A 101 -4.04 17.57 -10.27
N ASN A 102 -4.12 17.92 -8.98
CA ASN A 102 -3.16 18.80 -8.30
C ASN A 102 -2.29 18.08 -7.27
N ASP A 103 -1.95 16.81 -7.51
CA ASP A 103 -0.91 16.15 -6.74
C ASP A 103 0.45 16.84 -7.00
N ARG A 104 1.22 17.09 -5.93
CA ARG A 104 2.59 17.62 -6.03
C ARG A 104 3.60 16.54 -6.40
N HIS A 105 3.27 15.28 -6.13
CA HIS A 105 4.07 14.08 -6.43
C HIS A 105 3.23 13.02 -7.17
N PRO A 106 2.70 13.33 -8.37
CA PRO A 106 2.03 12.35 -9.20
C PRO A 106 3.04 11.36 -9.80
N LEU A 107 2.61 10.12 -10.07
CA LEU A 107 3.48 9.03 -10.53
C LEU A 107 4.36 9.41 -11.74
N HIS A 108 3.82 10.12 -12.72
CA HIS A 108 4.54 10.51 -13.93
C HIS A 108 5.78 11.39 -13.67
N ARG A 109 5.84 12.13 -12.55
CA ARG A 109 7.03 12.92 -12.20
C ARG A 109 8.20 12.05 -11.74
N PHE A 110 7.91 10.88 -11.18
CA PHE A 110 8.94 9.90 -10.80
C PHE A 110 9.50 9.15 -12.01
N GLU A 111 8.90 9.31 -13.20
CA GLU A 111 9.36 8.66 -14.42
C GLU A 111 10.45 9.43 -15.17
N GLU A 112 10.83 10.62 -14.70
CA GLU A 112 11.91 11.43 -15.28
C GLU A 112 13.19 10.61 -15.49
N PRO A 113 13.70 10.48 -16.73
CA PRO A 113 14.82 9.58 -17.03
C PRO A 113 16.10 9.85 -16.24
N ARG A 114 16.36 11.11 -15.85
CA ARG A 114 17.51 11.49 -15.03
C ARG A 114 17.52 10.84 -13.64
N PHE A 115 16.36 10.44 -13.13
CA PHE A 115 16.22 9.77 -11.84
C PHE A 115 16.03 8.25 -11.96
N ALA A 116 16.33 7.66 -13.13
CA ALA A 116 16.10 6.23 -13.36
C ALA A 116 16.79 5.32 -12.33
N GLN A 117 17.97 5.69 -11.84
CA GLN A 117 18.68 4.94 -10.80
C GLN A 117 17.98 5.07 -9.44
N ALA A 118 17.67 6.30 -9.01
CA ALA A 118 16.91 6.53 -7.78
C ALA A 118 15.56 5.81 -7.78
N ARG A 119 14.86 5.81 -8.92
CA ARG A 119 13.61 5.06 -9.10
C ARG A 119 13.79 3.57 -8.87
N LYS A 120 14.86 2.98 -9.42
CA LYS A 120 15.15 1.56 -9.27
C LYS A 120 15.46 1.19 -7.81
N ASP A 121 16.15 2.08 -7.09
CA ASP A 121 16.59 1.80 -5.73
C ASP A 121 15.49 2.04 -4.70
N LEU A 122 14.61 3.01 -4.94
CA LEU A 122 13.57 3.43 -3.98
C LEU A 122 12.17 2.88 -4.30
N GLY A 123 11.91 2.49 -5.55
CA GLY A 123 10.59 2.03 -5.97
C GLY A 123 9.50 3.10 -5.99
N VAL A 124 9.87 4.40 -6.00
CA VAL A 124 8.94 5.55 -5.88
C VAL A 124 7.85 5.66 -6.96
N THR A 125 7.89 4.82 -8.00
CA THR A 125 6.79 4.69 -8.96
C THR A 125 5.68 3.78 -8.47
N GLU A 126 5.84 3.07 -7.35
CA GLU A 126 4.82 2.23 -6.76
C GLU A 126 4.31 2.86 -5.47
N CYS A 127 2.99 3.04 -5.33
CA CYS A 127 2.38 3.58 -4.12
C CYS A 127 2.77 2.74 -2.89
N GLU A 128 2.84 1.41 -3.05
CA GLU A 128 3.24 0.47 -2.00
C GLU A 128 4.69 0.62 -1.52
N SER A 129 5.57 1.35 -2.24
CA SER A 129 6.93 1.60 -1.74
C SER A 129 6.93 2.48 -0.47
N CYS A 130 5.86 3.27 -0.30
CA CYS A 130 5.65 4.17 0.83
C CYS A 130 4.41 3.81 1.66
N HIS A 131 3.35 3.34 0.99
CA HIS A 131 2.05 3.01 1.58
C HIS A 131 1.79 1.50 1.51
N GLN A 132 2.50 0.71 2.30
CA GLN A 132 2.20 -0.72 2.35
C GLN A 132 0.92 -0.96 3.13
N GLU A 133 -0.09 -1.49 2.45
CA GLU A 133 -1.35 -1.93 3.06
C GLU A 133 -1.09 -3.06 4.08
N HIS A 134 -2.04 -3.32 4.98
CA HIS A 134 -1.94 -4.36 6.02
C HIS A 134 -0.89 -4.10 7.12
N ASN A 135 -0.44 -2.86 7.31
CA ASN A 135 0.51 -2.50 8.38
C ASN A 135 -0.10 -1.63 9.48
N GLY A 136 -1.37 -1.22 9.35
CA GLY A 136 -2.07 -0.40 10.35
C GLY A 136 -1.55 1.03 10.48
N VAL A 137 -0.76 1.50 9.51
CA VAL A 137 -0.14 2.83 9.51
C VAL A 137 -0.37 3.53 8.18
N ARG A 138 -0.20 4.84 8.09
CA ARG A 138 -0.36 5.57 6.82
C ARG A 138 0.85 5.43 5.91
N ILE A 139 2.05 5.46 6.47
CA ILE A 139 3.32 5.41 5.74
C ILE A 139 4.21 4.38 6.42
N THR A 140 4.68 3.38 5.67
CA THR A 140 5.66 2.39 6.15
C THR A 140 7.09 2.78 5.84
N GLN A 141 7.31 3.64 4.84
CA GLN A 141 8.64 4.15 4.53
C GLN A 141 9.13 5.14 5.61
N THR A 142 10.14 4.73 6.37
CA THR A 142 10.70 5.53 7.48
C THR A 142 11.85 6.43 7.06
N ASN A 143 12.44 6.20 5.87
CA ASN A 143 13.51 7.04 5.37
C ASN A 143 12.97 8.35 4.78
N ILE A 144 12.75 9.35 5.64
CA ILE A 144 12.33 10.71 5.24
C ILE A 144 13.38 11.40 4.32
N GLY A 145 14.58 10.83 4.18
CA GLY A 145 15.66 11.36 3.35
C GLY A 145 15.59 11.02 1.86
N TYR A 146 14.60 10.25 1.38
CA TYR A 146 14.53 9.88 -0.05
C TYR A 146 14.42 11.08 -0.99
N CYS A 147 13.92 12.22 -0.48
CA CYS A 147 13.85 13.51 -1.17
C CYS A 147 15.20 13.89 -1.82
N GLN A 148 16.32 13.54 -1.15
CA GLN A 148 17.67 13.82 -1.64
C GLN A 148 17.86 13.36 -3.08
N SER A 149 17.36 12.18 -3.41
CA SER A 149 17.61 11.53 -4.70
C SER A 149 17.06 12.31 -5.89
N CYS A 150 16.12 13.22 -5.65
CA CYS A 150 15.53 14.08 -6.69
C CYS A 150 15.73 15.58 -6.44
N HIS A 151 15.98 16.00 -5.19
CA HIS A 151 16.00 17.40 -4.78
C HIS A 151 17.38 17.91 -4.33
N GLU A 152 18.46 17.13 -4.45
CA GLU A 152 19.82 17.55 -4.02
C GLU A 152 20.33 18.85 -4.67
N ASP A 153 19.88 19.17 -5.87
CA ASP A 153 20.29 20.38 -6.59
C ASP A 153 19.30 21.55 -6.43
N THR A 154 18.37 21.47 -5.47
CA THR A 154 17.36 22.52 -5.29
C THR A 154 18.01 23.82 -4.80
N GLU A 155 17.85 24.88 -5.61
CA GLU A 155 18.24 26.25 -5.27
C GLU A 155 17.12 27.21 -5.66
N MET A 156 16.73 28.07 -4.72
CA MET A 156 15.69 29.07 -4.91
C MET A 156 16.32 30.45 -5.03
N LYS A 157 15.88 31.25 -6.00
CA LYS A 157 16.35 32.64 -6.16
C LYS A 157 15.92 33.55 -5.01
N ASN A 158 14.68 33.36 -4.56
CA ASN A 158 14.09 34.08 -3.44
C ASN A 158 13.64 33.02 -2.43
N ASP A 159 14.55 32.64 -1.55
CA ASP A 159 14.25 31.68 -0.49
C ASP A 159 13.45 32.38 0.61
N PRO A 160 12.27 31.86 1.00
CA PRO A 160 11.46 32.48 2.05
C PRO A 160 12.06 32.24 3.45
N LEU A 161 12.95 31.26 3.62
CA LEU A 161 13.51 30.89 4.90
C LEU A 161 14.75 31.73 5.26
N GLU A 162 15.01 31.89 6.55
CA GLU A 162 16.23 32.55 7.02
C GLU A 162 17.48 31.69 6.76
N VAL A 163 17.31 30.37 6.75
CA VAL A 163 18.31 29.39 6.29
C VAL A 163 17.83 28.82 4.98
N SER A 164 18.54 29.11 3.89
CA SER A 164 18.10 28.69 2.56
C SER A 164 17.97 27.18 2.42
N HIS A 165 17.10 26.73 1.51
CA HIS A 165 16.96 25.33 1.12
C HIS A 165 18.30 24.75 0.67
N LYS A 166 19.09 25.51 -0.09
CA LYS A 166 20.43 25.11 -0.53
C LYS A 166 21.36 24.82 0.66
N GLU A 167 21.30 25.65 1.69
CA GLU A 167 22.08 25.46 2.92
C GLU A 167 21.59 24.24 3.71
N LEU A 168 20.27 24.06 3.87
CA LEU A 168 19.70 22.87 4.53
C LEU A 168 20.11 21.57 3.83
N ILE A 169 20.08 21.57 2.50
CA ILE A 169 20.50 20.44 1.66
C ILE A 169 22.00 20.19 1.81
N GLY A 170 22.84 21.24 1.76
CA GLY A 170 24.28 21.13 1.98
C GLY A 170 24.64 20.58 3.38
N GLN A 171 23.81 20.86 4.38
CA GLN A 171 23.91 20.31 5.73
C GLN A 171 23.26 18.92 5.88
N LYS A 172 22.72 18.34 4.80
CA LYS A 172 22.01 17.05 4.77
C LYS A 172 20.81 16.97 5.72
N ARG A 173 20.16 18.10 5.98
CA ARG A 173 19.01 18.22 6.89
C ARG A 173 17.69 17.78 6.22
N TRP A 174 17.69 16.64 5.55
CA TRP A 174 16.54 16.16 4.76
C TRP A 174 15.27 15.87 5.58
N ASN A 175 15.42 15.63 6.88
CA ASN A 175 14.31 15.44 7.80
C ASN A 175 13.53 16.73 8.11
N THR A 176 13.98 17.89 7.64
CA THR A 176 13.24 19.17 7.83
C THR A 176 12.22 19.44 6.73
N CYS A 177 12.32 18.80 5.56
CA CYS A 177 11.46 19.10 4.42
C CYS A 177 9.97 18.95 4.77
N LEU A 178 9.60 17.83 5.39
CA LEU A 178 8.21 17.55 5.75
C LEU A 178 7.71 18.36 6.95
N GLN A 179 8.61 19.01 7.70
CA GLN A 179 8.23 19.92 8.78
C GLN A 179 7.60 21.22 8.24
N CYS A 180 7.91 21.57 6.99
CA CYS A 180 7.30 22.69 6.27
C CYS A 180 6.37 22.26 5.14
N HIS A 181 6.54 21.08 4.55
CA HIS A 181 5.85 20.67 3.34
C HIS A 181 4.96 19.45 3.53
N ASP A 182 3.68 19.63 3.19
CA ASP A 182 2.82 18.51 2.82
C ASP A 182 3.30 17.92 1.48
N PHE A 183 3.77 16.67 1.54
CA PHE A 183 4.32 15.93 0.40
C PHE A 183 3.37 15.93 -0.79
N HIS A 184 2.14 15.49 -0.59
CA HIS A 184 1.12 15.42 -1.64
C HIS A 184 0.44 16.80 -1.86
N GLY A 185 0.58 17.73 -0.92
CA GLY A 185 0.05 19.09 -1.01
C GLY A 185 -1.49 19.15 -0.98
N ASN A 186 -2.13 18.16 -0.36
CA ASN A 186 -3.58 18.02 -0.34
C ASN A 186 -4.26 18.85 0.76
N HIS A 187 -3.55 19.18 1.84
CA HIS A 187 -4.11 20.00 2.90
C HIS A 187 -4.14 21.48 2.51
N ILE A 188 -5.16 22.21 2.99
CA ILE A 188 -5.21 23.67 2.90
C ILE A 188 -4.29 24.23 3.99
N PHE A 189 -3.01 24.40 3.65
CA PHE A 189 -1.97 24.74 4.60
C PHE A 189 -0.98 25.74 4.00
N HIS A 190 -0.54 26.69 4.83
CA HIS A 190 0.54 27.63 4.51
C HIS A 190 1.85 27.10 5.07
N ALA A 191 2.85 26.93 4.20
CA ALA A 191 4.17 26.49 4.62
C ALA A 191 4.80 27.51 5.57
N ALA A 192 5.46 27.02 6.62
CA ALA A 192 6.19 27.89 7.55
C ALA A 192 7.30 28.63 6.80
N GLU A 193 7.43 29.93 7.09
CA GLU A 193 8.48 30.80 6.55
C GLU A 193 9.71 30.84 7.47
N SER A 194 9.67 30.12 8.60
CA SER A 194 10.77 29.97 9.53
C SER A 194 10.88 28.54 10.03
N LEU A 195 12.11 28.07 10.27
CA LEU A 195 12.37 26.76 10.89
C LEU A 195 11.85 26.65 12.33
N LYS A 196 11.53 27.77 12.98
CA LYS A 196 11.00 27.79 14.35
C LYS A 196 9.50 27.51 14.41
N ASP A 197 8.79 27.78 13.32
CA ASP A 197 7.33 27.69 13.23
C ASP A 197 6.88 26.41 12.52
N THR A 198 7.80 25.47 12.30
CA THR A 198 7.55 24.23 11.58
C THR A 198 6.85 23.20 12.45
N ILE A 199 6.15 22.27 11.81
CA ILE A 199 5.58 21.10 12.48
C ILE A 199 6.70 20.26 13.09
N PRO A 200 6.65 19.92 14.39
CA PRO A 200 7.66 19.05 14.99
C PRO A 200 7.72 17.69 14.28
N VAL A 201 8.94 17.25 13.93
CA VAL A 201 9.13 15.95 13.23
C VAL A 201 8.50 14.75 13.94
N GLN A 202 8.33 14.83 15.27
CA GLN A 202 7.66 13.80 16.07
C GLN A 202 6.16 13.71 15.79
N GLU A 203 5.51 14.85 15.53
CA GLU A 203 4.09 14.88 15.13
C GLU A 203 3.91 14.29 13.72
N ILE A 204 4.85 14.56 12.81
CA ILE A 204 4.84 13.95 11.47
C ILE A 204 4.96 12.43 11.56
N LYS A 205 5.90 11.93 12.38
CA LYS A 205 6.07 10.49 12.59
C LYS A 205 4.84 9.86 13.23
N ALA A 206 4.22 10.54 14.21
CA ALA A 206 2.99 10.08 14.82
C ALA A 206 1.86 10.00 13.79
N TYR A 207 1.74 10.99 12.91
CA TYR A 207 0.78 10.99 11.80
C TYR A 207 1.02 9.86 10.80
N PHE A 208 2.28 9.61 10.44
CA PHE A 208 2.64 8.48 9.58
C PHE A 208 2.28 7.13 10.21
N ALA A 209 2.40 7.03 11.54
CA ALA A 209 1.99 5.86 12.32
C ALA A 209 0.47 5.75 12.56
N GLY A 210 -0.36 6.60 11.94
CA GLY A 210 -1.82 6.53 12.07
C GLY A 210 -2.43 7.56 13.03
N GLY A 211 -1.63 8.39 13.70
CA GLY A 211 -2.09 9.44 14.61
C GLY A 211 -2.83 10.60 13.92
N ASN A 212 -3.14 11.66 14.66
CA ASN A 212 -3.84 12.82 14.10
C ASN A 212 -2.99 13.56 13.04
N SER A 213 -3.66 14.19 12.08
CA SER A 213 -2.99 15.04 11.09
C SER A 213 -2.39 16.28 11.78
N PRO A 214 -1.11 16.62 11.54
CA PRO A 214 -0.51 17.86 12.01
C PRO A 214 -0.75 19.00 11.02
N TYR A 215 -1.27 18.69 9.83
CA TYR A 215 -1.73 19.65 8.84
C TYR A 215 -3.18 20.02 9.09
N ALA A 216 -3.66 21.11 8.48
CA ALA A 216 -5.05 21.53 8.56
C ALA A 216 -6.02 20.38 8.22
N GLU A 217 -7.15 20.32 8.94
CA GLU A 217 -8.19 19.30 8.70
C GLU A 217 -8.84 19.43 7.33
N GLU A 218 -8.91 20.67 6.82
CA GLU A 218 -9.47 20.97 5.51
C GLU A 218 -8.53 20.51 4.38
N LYS A 219 -9.10 19.73 3.46
CA LYS A 219 -8.40 19.18 2.30
C LYS A 219 -8.93 19.81 1.02
N LYS A 220 -8.05 19.97 0.03
CA LYS A 220 -8.42 20.40 -1.33
C LYS A 220 -9.22 19.33 -2.06
N TYR A 221 -8.86 18.06 -1.82
CA TYR A 221 -9.48 16.90 -2.46
C TYR A 221 -9.70 15.79 -1.43
N TYR A 222 -10.85 15.14 -1.54
CA TYR A 222 -11.16 13.93 -0.82
C TYR A 222 -11.05 12.74 -1.78
N ALA A 223 -10.57 11.61 -1.29
CA ALA A 223 -10.56 10.39 -2.06
C ALA A 223 -12.00 9.97 -2.35
N THR A 224 -12.22 9.32 -3.51
CA THR A 224 -13.52 8.71 -3.83
C THR A 224 -13.81 7.65 -2.77
N THR A 225 -15.03 7.61 -2.25
CA THR A 225 -15.42 6.58 -1.28
C THR A 225 -15.66 5.22 -1.96
N GLU A 226 -15.63 4.13 -1.20
CA GLU A 226 -15.97 2.80 -1.73
C GLU A 226 -17.37 2.80 -2.38
N GLU A 227 -18.35 3.42 -1.73
CA GLU A 227 -19.72 3.55 -2.23
C GLU A 227 -19.77 4.33 -3.56
N GLU A 228 -19.03 5.43 -3.67
CA GLU A 228 -18.95 6.21 -4.91
C GLU A 228 -18.27 5.44 -6.04
N LEU A 229 -17.28 4.60 -5.72
CA LEU A 229 -16.59 3.75 -6.70
C LEU A 229 -17.50 2.62 -7.19
N GLU A 230 -18.24 1.97 -6.28
CA GLU A 230 -19.23 0.94 -6.62
C GLU A 230 -20.31 1.49 -7.55
N ASN A 231 -20.78 2.73 -7.32
CA ASN A 231 -21.81 3.37 -8.15
C ASN A 231 -21.32 3.81 -9.54
N LYS A 232 -20.01 3.86 -9.79
CA LYS A 232 -19.41 4.23 -11.09
C LYS A 232 -19.24 3.03 -12.04
N ASN A 233 -19.27 1.80 -11.52
CA ASN A 233 -19.01 0.56 -12.26
C ASN A 233 -20.29 -0.23 -12.55
#